data_AF-A0A850Q8E2-F1
#
_entry.id   AF-A0A850Q8E2-F1
#
_cell.length_a   1.000
_cell.length_b   1.000
_cell.length_c   1.000
_cell.angle_alpha   90.00
_cell.angle_beta   90.00
_cell.angle_gamma   90.00
#
_symmetry.space_group_name_H-M   'P 1'
#
loop_
_entity.id
_entity.type
_entity.pdbx_description
1 polymer ?
#
loop_
_entity_poly.entity_id
_entity_poly.type
_entity_poly.pdbx_seq_one_letter_code
_entity_poly.pdbx_strand_id
1 'polypeptide(L)' 'MSDSRINPRLAVSWRSAVQVVPGRIVPSKIVNFSAAGIQMQIGVMLKEKQDYQMMMEVPSPRDASVRT' A
#
# COMPACT_ATOMS: atom_id res chain seq x y z
N MET A 1 12.97 -0.34 -22.76
CA MET A 1 13.55 -0.23 -21.41
C MET A 1 12.93 -1.31 -20.55
N SER A 2 13.60 -2.46 -20.43
CA SER A 2 13.14 -3.58 -19.60
C SER A 2 13.57 -3.29 -18.17
N ASP A 3 12.61 -2.86 -17.37
CA ASP A 3 12.78 -2.62 -15.93
C ASP A 3 12.95 -4.00 -15.26
N SER A 4 14.19 -4.51 -15.21
CA SER A 4 14.53 -5.85 -14.71
C SER A 4 14.51 -5.86 -13.18
N ARG A 5 13.31 -5.67 -12.61
CA ARG A 5 13.12 -5.84 -11.17
C ARG A 5 13.24 -7.31 -10.82
N ILE A 6 14.10 -7.63 -9.85
CA ILE A 6 14.26 -8.98 -9.29
C ILE A 6 12.93 -9.51 -8.75
N ASN A 7 12.10 -8.61 -8.20
CA ASN A 7 10.78 -8.95 -7.66
C ASN A 7 9.67 -8.34 -8.53
N PRO A 8 8.88 -9.17 -9.25
CA PRO A 8 7.73 -8.69 -10.00
C PRO A 8 6.70 -8.08 -9.05
N ARG A 9 6.07 -6.98 -9.48
CA ARG A 9 5.04 -6.26 -8.71
C ARG A 9 3.66 -6.59 -9.26
N LEU A 10 2.70 -6.85 -8.38
CA LEU A 10 1.30 -7.02 -8.72
C LEU A 10 0.56 -5.70 -8.54
N ALA A 11 -0.09 -5.23 -9.61
CA ALA A 11 -0.93 -4.04 -9.57
C ALA A 11 -2.22 -4.33 -8.79
N VAL A 12 -2.56 -3.45 -7.85
CA VAL A 12 -3.75 -3.58 -6.99
C VAL A 12 -4.39 -2.21 -6.75
N SER A 13 -5.59 -2.20 -6.18
CA SER A 13 -6.27 -0.98 -5.72
C SER A 13 -6.83 -1.23 -4.33
N TRP A 14 -5.94 -1.30 -3.33
CA TRP A 14 -6.30 -1.60 -1.95
C TRP A 14 -6.31 -0.33 -1.09
N ARG A 15 -7.20 -0.33 -0.10
CA ARG A 15 -7.27 0.74 0.90
C ARG A 15 -6.24 0.49 1.98
N SER A 16 -5.61 1.56 2.45
CA SER A 16 -4.67 1.50 3.56
C SER A 16 -4.74 2.78 4.39
N ALA A 17 -4.14 2.74 5.57
CA ALA A 17 -4.02 3.90 6.44
C ALA A 17 -2.65 3.85 7.13
N VAL A 18 -2.01 5.00 7.26
CA VAL A 18 -0.68 5.15 7.88
C VAL A 18 -0.80 6.08 9.08
N GLN A 19 -0.30 5.63 10.22
CA GLN A 19 -0.15 6.49 11.39
C GLN A 19 1.15 7.28 11.28
N VAL A 20 1.04 8.58 10.96
CA VAL A 20 2.21 9.43 10.69
C VAL A 20 2.82 10.04 11.94
N VAL A 21 2.00 10.24 12.98
CA VAL A 21 2.38 10.55 14.36
C VAL A 21 1.32 9.96 15.30
N PRO A 22 1.58 9.79 16.61
CA PRO A 22 0.57 9.35 17.57
C PRO A 22 -0.75 10.13 17.42
N GLY A 23 -1.87 9.41 17.28
CA GLY A 23 -3.20 10.01 17.09
C GLY A 23 -3.52 10.56 15.69
N ARG A 24 -2.56 10.60 14.74
CA ARG A 24 -2.81 11.08 13.37
C ARG A 24 -2.68 9.95 12.36
N ILE A 25 -3.84 9.46 11.91
CA ILE A 25 -3.96 8.42 10.88
C ILE A 25 -4.35 9.11 9.56
N VAL A 26 -3.61 8.81 8.49
CA VAL A 26 -3.85 9.36 7.15
C VAL A 26 -4.22 8.21 6.21
N PRO A 27 -5.33 8.31 5.46
CA PRO A 27 -5.68 7.30 4.46
C PRO A 27 -4.67 7.30 3.31
N SER A 28 -4.40 6.12 2.78
CA SER A 28 -3.54 5.90 1.63
C SER A 28 -4.12 4.82 0.72
N LYS A 29 -3.60 4.72 -0.50
CA LYS A 29 -3.98 3.71 -1.48
C LYS A 29 -2.76 2.91 -1.88
N ILE A 30 -2.81 1.59 -1.73
CA ILE A 30 -1.78 0.71 -2.30
C ILE A 30 -2.08 0.54 -3.78
N VAL A 31 -1.08 0.82 -4.61
CA VAL A 31 -1.18 0.73 -6.08
C VAL A 31 -0.48 -0.50 -6.65
N ASN A 32 0.54 -1.00 -5.96
CA ASN A 32 1.14 -2.30 -6.24
C ASN A 32 1.96 -2.80 -5.04
N PHE A 33 2.26 -4.09 -5.05
CA PHE A 33 3.14 -4.71 -4.05
C PHE A 33 4.01 -5.80 -4.68
N SER A 34 5.12 -6.14 -4.01
CA SER A 34 5.91 -7.33 -4.27
C SER A 34 6.44 -7.90 -2.95
N ALA A 35 7.18 -9.02 -3.02
CA ALA A 35 7.85 -9.60 -1.86
C ALA A 35 8.85 -8.63 -1.19
N ALA A 36 9.33 -7.61 -1.90
CA ALA A 36 10.29 -6.64 -1.37
C ALA A 36 9.65 -5.33 -0.87
N GLY A 37 8.33 -5.16 -1.01
CA GLY A 37 7.65 -4.01 -0.45
C GLY A 37 6.46 -3.52 -1.26
N ILE A 38 5.92 -2.39 -0.82
CA ILE A 38 4.64 -1.83 -1.27
C ILE A 38 4.89 -0.46 -1.92
N GLN A 39 4.14 -0.15 -2.97
CA GLN A 39 4.02 1.22 -3.47
C GLN A 39 2.63 1.75 -3.13
N MET A 40 2.58 2.94 -2.53
CA MET A 40 1.34 3.58 -2.12
C MET A 40 1.28 5.04 -2.54
N GLN A 41 0.06 5.55 -2.71
CA GLN A 41 -0.26 6.95 -2.83
C GLN A 41 -0.77 7.45 -1.48
N ILE A 42 -0.21 8.55 -0.99
CA ILE A 42 -0.57 9.16 0.29
C ILE A 42 -0.55 10.68 0.14
N GLY A 43 -1.49 11.38 0.78
CA GLY A 43 -1.65 12.83 0.67
C GLY A 43 -0.71 13.66 1.55
N VAL A 44 0.29 13.04 2.18
CA VAL A 44 1.26 13.71 3.05
C VAL A 44 2.68 13.21 2.76
N MET A 45 3.67 14.06 2.95
CA MET A 45 5.06 13.68 2.81
C MET A 45 5.52 12.85 4.01
N LEU A 46 6.10 11.69 3.73
CA LEU A 46 6.75 10.84 4.74
C LEU A 46 8.25 11.12 4.75
N LYS A 47 8.88 10.94 5.91
CA LYS A 47 10.33 11.08 6.04
C LYS A 47 11.01 9.79 5.57
N GLU A 48 12.11 9.94 4.84
CA GLU A 48 12.93 8.79 4.47
C GLU A 48 13.54 8.12 5.72
N LYS A 49 13.67 6.79 5.67
CA LYS A 49 14.27 5.97 6.75
C LYS A 49 13.55 6.08 8.11
N GLN A 50 12.30 6.54 8.11
CA GLN A 50 11.44 6.56 9.28
C GLN A 50 10.48 5.37 9.25
N ASP A 51 10.36 4.67 10.37
CA ASP A 51 9.38 3.61 10.52
C ASP A 51 8.00 4.19 10.86
N TYR A 52 6.98 3.64 10.22
CA TYR A 52 5.58 4.01 10.39
C TYR A 52 4.73 2.77 10.62
N GLN A 53 3.70 2.91 11.46
CA GLN A 53 2.66 1.90 11.57
C GLN A 53 1.63 2.09 10.46
N MET A 54 1.24 1.01 9.81
CA MET A 54 0.21 1.04 8.77
C MET A 54 -0.74 -0.15 8.90
N MET A 55 -1.96 0.05 8.41
CA MET A 55 -2.95 -1.00 8.19
C MET A 55 -3.32 -1.02 6.70
N MET A 56 -3.65 -2.19 6.18
CA MET A 56 -4.11 -2.37 4.80
C MET A 56 -5.26 -3.38 4.74
N GLU A 57 -6.22 -3.10 3.87
CA GLU A 57 -7.32 -4.00 3.55
C GLU A 57 -6.93 -4.82 2.32
N VAL A 58 -6.68 -6.12 2.52
CA VAL A 58 -6.43 -7.07 1.43
C VAL A 58 -7.74 -7.77 1.10
N PRO A 59 -8.36 -7.50 -0.06
CA PRO A 59 -9.56 -8.20 -0.49
C PRO A 59 -9.26 -9.69 -0.61
N SER A 60 -10.10 -10.52 0.01
CA SER A 60 -10.03 -11.96 -0.22
C SER A 60 -10.52 -12.26 -1.64
N PRO A 61 -9.94 -13.23 -2.35
CA PRO A 61 -10.51 -13.73 -3.60
C PRO A 61 -11.95 -14.27 -3.45
N ARG A 62 -12.37 -14.57 -2.21
CA ARG A 62 -13.73 -15.01 -1.85
C ARG A 62 -14.62 -13.86 -1.38
N ASP A 63 -14.11 -12.64 -1.35
CA ASP A 63 -14.84 -11.47 -0.91
C ASP A 63 -15.89 -11.09 -1.96
N ALA A 64 -17.16 -11.32 -1.63
CA ALA A 64 -18.30 -11.12 -2.52
C ALA A 64 -18.54 -9.65 -2.89
N SER A 65 -17.84 -8.71 -2.23
CA SER A 65 -17.90 -7.27 -2.50
C SER A 65 -17.27 -6.83 -3.84
N VAL A 66 -16.59 -7.74 -4.55
CA VAL A 66 -15.96 -7.49 -5.88
C VAL A 66 -16.90 -7.85 -7.05
N ARG A 67 -18.11 -8.36 -6.78
CA ARG A 67 -19.12 -8.60 -7.82
C ARG A 67 -19.87 -7.28 -8.13
N THR A 68 -19.28 -6.44 -8.97
CA THR A 68 -19.99 -5.37 -9.69
C THR A 68 -19.64 -5.45 -11.16
#